data_AF-A0A8J2YM32-F1
#
_entry.id   AF-A0A8J2YM32-F1
#
_cell.length_a   1.000
_cell.length_b   1.000
_cell.length_c   1.000
_cell.angle_alpha   90.00
_cell.angle_beta   90.00
_cell.angle_gamma   90.00
#
_symmetry.space_group_name_H-M   'P 1'
#
loop_
_entity.id
_entity.type
_entity.pdbx_description
1 polymer ?
#
loop_
_entity_poly.entity_id
_entity_poly.type
_entity_poly.pdbx_seq_one_letter_code
_entity_poly.pdbx_strand_id
1 'polypeptide(L)'
;MGLKKKIKTISQITRTFLAEGENERADFKRLPDGISADDLVAFANSDGGGNILAGIDEQTVDSAQIGVIRGCDVSDATILQVLNKAVGCIPPVSIDIFIENLSDKPILRIEVPSSPTKPHCTSKGVYCRRDGARNRPLHPGELLKLFLETEASSFAARFEVAAERITEELGTLEASLDRSIQNMSDQLGWADYQLGDTESTLDTIRAMVARLSNETSDVNARLRTIFRQDKREDPIRERERLKYVNSIIKQIRDDEDLLKHVMRGKDLTTKSDSSPADITDEDAKQLLQIAADYVRDHEDRKKYAILVKSAKKCTDVELDQFAAKVVAAGGEIADDLRARVARSYRLGFITYDDVVVGTAAIKKPTANCRAEVFCNAKSDLTPADYSYELSWIFLDEPHRKKGQMTRLLKELFSAVKDAAMFATTRTSNDVMRDVLIQFGFVSNGEDYSPQQQAGETLKLFVRGPQENKSTMSDEARL
;
A
#
# COMPACT_ATOMS: atom_id res chain seq x y z
N MET A 1 3.30 -18.58 -19.62
CA MET A 1 2.54 -19.40 -20.61
C MET A 1 3.53 -20.45 -21.09
N GLY A 2 3.45 -21.68 -20.60
CA GLY A 2 4.55 -22.66 -20.73
C GLY A 2 4.54 -23.39 -22.06
N LEU A 3 5.68 -23.44 -22.74
CA LEU A 3 5.86 -24.29 -23.92
C LEU A 3 5.80 -25.76 -23.50
N LYS A 4 5.01 -26.56 -24.21
CA LYS A 4 4.96 -28.02 -24.08
C LYS A 4 5.60 -28.65 -25.30
N LYS A 5 6.76 -29.28 -25.13
CA LYS A 5 7.45 -30.03 -26.21
C LYS A 5 7.55 -31.51 -25.86
N LYS A 6 7.32 -32.38 -26.85
CA LYS A 6 7.41 -33.83 -26.72
C LYS A 6 8.60 -34.36 -27.52
N ILE A 7 9.48 -35.11 -26.86
CA ILE A 7 10.72 -35.64 -27.44
C ILE A 7 10.73 -37.17 -27.23
N LYS A 8 11.03 -37.92 -28.30
CA LYS A 8 11.08 -39.39 -28.24
C LYS A 8 12.25 -39.91 -27.40
N THR A 9 13.38 -39.20 -27.45
CA THR A 9 14.64 -39.54 -26.78
C THR A 9 14.97 -38.53 -25.67
N ILE A 10 16.04 -38.80 -24.92
CA ILE A 10 16.58 -37.89 -23.90
C ILE A 10 17.42 -36.80 -24.60
N SER A 11 17.17 -35.54 -24.27
CA SER A 11 17.91 -34.39 -24.80
C SER A 11 19.34 -34.32 -24.27
N GLN A 12 20.22 -33.60 -24.97
CA GLN A 12 21.62 -33.47 -24.56
C GLN A 12 21.76 -32.81 -23.18
N ILE A 13 20.95 -31.80 -22.88
CA ILE A 13 21.00 -31.10 -21.60
C ILE A 13 20.59 -32.02 -20.44
N THR A 14 19.56 -32.85 -20.64
CA THR A 14 19.14 -33.85 -19.65
C THR A 14 20.23 -34.90 -19.43
N ARG A 15 20.94 -35.34 -20.47
CA ARG A 15 22.08 -36.28 -20.33
C ARG A 15 23.21 -35.69 -19.49
N THR A 16 23.52 -34.40 -19.69
CA THR A 16 24.53 -33.70 -18.90
C THR A 16 24.12 -33.67 -17.42
N PHE A 17 22.89 -33.25 -17.12
CA PHE A 17 22.43 -33.23 -15.72
C PHE A 17 22.42 -34.62 -15.09
N LEU A 18 21.97 -35.65 -15.81
CA LEU A 18 22.01 -37.03 -15.32
C LEU A 18 23.42 -37.49 -14.93
N ALA A 19 24.46 -37.02 -15.63
CA ALA A 19 25.85 -37.34 -15.32
C ALA A 19 26.44 -36.48 -14.18
N GLU A 20 25.98 -35.23 -14.03
CA GLU A 20 26.46 -34.29 -13.02
C GLU A 20 25.78 -34.42 -11.65
N GLY A 21 24.58 -35.01 -11.58
CA GLY A 21 23.80 -35.10 -10.35
C GLY A 21 23.03 -33.82 -10.01
N GLU A 22 22.44 -33.76 -8.81
CA GLU A 22 21.79 -32.54 -8.33
C GLU A 22 22.80 -31.43 -8.06
N ASN A 23 22.49 -30.21 -8.50
CA ASN A 23 23.37 -29.06 -8.36
C ASN A 23 22.60 -27.72 -8.37
N GLU A 24 23.31 -26.62 -8.58
CA GLU A 24 22.74 -25.26 -8.63
C GLU A 24 21.77 -25.03 -9.79
N ARG A 25 21.78 -25.90 -10.81
CA ARG A 25 20.92 -25.79 -12.01
C ARG A 25 20.09 -27.04 -12.27
N ALA A 26 20.18 -28.06 -11.43
CA ALA A 26 19.46 -29.31 -11.58
C ALA A 26 18.94 -29.83 -10.24
N ASP A 27 17.68 -30.26 -10.22
CA ASP A 27 17.02 -30.87 -9.07
C ASP A 27 16.23 -32.09 -9.54
N PHE A 28 16.36 -33.23 -8.84
CA PHE A 28 15.77 -34.49 -9.25
C PHE A 28 14.60 -34.85 -8.33
N LYS A 29 13.46 -35.14 -8.93
CA LYS A 29 12.29 -35.65 -8.22
C LYS A 29 11.94 -37.03 -8.75
N ARG A 30 11.74 -37.98 -7.83
CA ARG A 30 11.29 -39.32 -8.20
C ARG A 30 9.92 -39.30 -8.89
N LEU A 31 9.04 -38.41 -8.45
CA LEU A 31 7.69 -38.23 -8.99
C LEU A 31 7.37 -36.73 -9.18
N PRO A 32 6.51 -36.37 -10.15
CA PRO A 32 6.08 -34.99 -10.40
C PRO A 32 5.40 -34.32 -9.18
N ASP A 33 4.73 -35.10 -8.33
CA ASP A 33 4.10 -34.60 -7.11
C ASP A 33 5.12 -33.98 -6.14
N GLY A 34 6.36 -34.48 -6.17
CA GLY A 34 7.46 -33.99 -5.35
C GLY A 34 7.99 -32.62 -5.74
N ILE A 35 7.57 -32.06 -6.89
CA ILE A 35 7.94 -30.70 -7.30
C ILE A 35 7.21 -29.72 -6.38
N SER A 36 7.96 -28.96 -5.58
CA SER A 36 7.40 -27.98 -4.65
C SER A 36 7.39 -26.57 -5.25
N ALA A 37 6.59 -25.67 -4.67
CA ALA A 37 6.64 -24.24 -5.04
C ALA A 37 8.00 -23.63 -4.68
N ASP A 38 8.63 -24.10 -3.60
CA ASP A 38 9.95 -23.68 -3.16
C ASP A 38 11.02 -23.99 -4.23
N ASP A 39 10.95 -25.14 -4.90
CA ASP A 39 11.88 -25.49 -5.99
C ASP A 39 11.76 -24.50 -7.17
N LEU A 40 10.52 -24.18 -7.55
CA LEU A 40 10.25 -23.23 -8.64
C LEU A 40 10.74 -21.83 -8.28
N VAL A 41 10.42 -21.36 -7.09
CA VAL A 41 10.82 -20.03 -6.59
C VAL A 41 12.34 -19.94 -6.45
N ALA A 42 12.99 -20.98 -5.93
CA ALA A 42 14.44 -21.01 -5.74
C ALA A 42 15.18 -20.84 -7.07
N PHE A 43 14.78 -21.57 -8.11
CA PHE A 43 15.38 -21.41 -9.44
C PHE A 43 15.01 -20.07 -10.08
N ALA A 44 13.74 -19.65 -10.00
CA ALA A 44 13.30 -18.37 -10.55
C ALA A 44 14.04 -17.17 -9.95
N ASN A 45 14.45 -17.25 -8.67
CA ASN A 45 15.23 -16.24 -7.97
C ASN A 45 16.75 -16.36 -8.15
N SER A 46 17.24 -17.46 -8.71
CA SER A 46 18.66 -17.67 -8.96
C SER A 46 19.13 -16.96 -10.22
N ASP A 47 20.40 -16.59 -10.31
CA ASP A 47 20.91 -15.80 -11.44
C ASP A 47 20.82 -16.56 -12.77
N GLY A 48 21.00 -17.88 -12.74
CA GLY A 48 21.01 -18.74 -13.93
C GLY A 48 19.74 -19.54 -14.20
N GLY A 49 18.71 -19.47 -13.34
CA GLY A 49 17.58 -20.40 -13.40
C GLY A 49 18.00 -21.86 -13.12
N GLY A 50 17.19 -22.81 -13.56
CA GLY A 50 17.53 -24.23 -13.45
C GLY A 50 16.50 -25.17 -14.08
N ASN A 51 16.71 -26.47 -13.85
CA ASN A 51 15.90 -27.56 -14.39
C ASN A 51 15.49 -28.51 -13.28
N ILE A 52 14.20 -28.83 -13.22
CA ILE A 52 13.66 -29.87 -12.34
C ILE A 52 13.35 -31.08 -13.20
N LEU A 53 13.94 -32.22 -12.89
CA LEU A 53 13.74 -33.47 -13.61
C LEU A 53 12.90 -34.44 -12.78
N ALA A 54 11.65 -34.68 -13.20
CA ALA A 54 10.76 -35.63 -12.57
C ALA A 54 10.78 -37.00 -13.26
N GLY A 55 10.73 -38.07 -12.46
CA GLY A 55 10.92 -39.45 -12.91
C GLY A 55 12.37 -39.93 -12.83
N ILE A 56 13.20 -39.25 -12.02
CA ILE A 56 14.62 -39.53 -11.85
C ILE A 56 14.92 -39.76 -10.37
N ASP A 57 15.76 -40.74 -10.11
CA ASP A 57 16.23 -41.15 -8.78
C ASP A 57 17.73 -40.90 -8.70
N GLU A 58 18.23 -40.42 -7.58
CA GLU A 58 19.67 -40.18 -7.42
C GLU A 58 20.35 -41.43 -6.86
N GLN A 59 21.47 -41.84 -7.47
CA GLN A 59 22.30 -42.94 -7.00
C GLN A 59 23.76 -42.53 -6.92
N THR A 60 24.45 -43.00 -5.88
CA THR A 60 25.89 -42.79 -5.74
C THR A 60 26.62 -43.98 -6.36
N VAL A 61 27.40 -43.72 -7.41
CA VAL A 61 28.28 -44.69 -8.06
C VAL A 61 29.69 -44.13 -8.05
N ASP A 62 30.65 -44.89 -7.51
CA ASP A 62 32.07 -44.50 -7.45
C ASP A 62 32.32 -43.09 -6.85
N SER A 63 31.59 -42.76 -5.77
CA SER A 63 31.61 -41.46 -5.08
C SER A 63 31.08 -40.27 -5.87
N ALA A 64 30.52 -40.49 -7.06
CA ALA A 64 29.78 -39.49 -7.83
C ALA A 64 28.26 -39.73 -7.69
N GLN A 65 27.49 -38.66 -7.51
CA GLN A 65 26.04 -38.71 -7.57
C GLN A 65 25.58 -38.61 -9.02
N ILE A 66 24.83 -39.60 -9.48
CA ILE A 66 24.28 -39.66 -10.85
C ILE A 66 22.77 -39.86 -10.80
N GLY A 67 22.08 -39.35 -11.82
CA GLY A 67 20.64 -39.56 -11.99
C GLY A 67 20.33 -40.86 -12.74
N VAL A 68 19.34 -41.60 -12.26
CA VAL A 68 18.83 -42.83 -12.88
C VAL A 68 17.37 -42.66 -13.25
N ILE A 69 17.05 -42.90 -14.52
CA ILE A 69 15.68 -42.75 -15.04
C ILE A 69 14.78 -43.89 -14.52
N ARG A 70 13.72 -43.52 -13.82
CA ARG A 70 12.63 -44.40 -13.40
C ARG A 70 11.40 -44.25 -14.28
N GLY A 71 11.19 -43.06 -14.83
CA GLY A 71 9.98 -42.66 -15.53
C GLY A 71 8.90 -42.17 -14.57
N CYS A 72 7.97 -41.37 -15.08
CA CYS A 72 6.83 -40.85 -14.33
C CYS A 72 5.58 -40.69 -15.20
N ASP A 73 4.46 -40.37 -14.55
CA ASP A 73 3.27 -39.94 -15.28
C ASP A 73 3.53 -38.57 -15.94
N VAL A 74 3.13 -38.47 -17.21
CA VAL A 74 3.27 -37.28 -18.05
C VAL A 74 1.92 -36.84 -18.63
N SER A 75 0.82 -37.28 -18.00
CA SER A 75 -0.53 -36.92 -18.35
C SER A 75 -0.77 -35.41 -18.26
N ASP A 76 -1.81 -34.94 -18.95
CA ASP A 76 -2.19 -33.54 -18.93
C ASP A 76 -2.60 -33.07 -17.52
N ALA A 77 -3.14 -33.96 -16.69
CA ALA A 77 -3.49 -33.66 -15.29
C ALA A 77 -2.24 -33.36 -14.46
N THR A 78 -1.20 -34.18 -14.58
CA THR A 78 0.09 -33.98 -13.90
C THR A 78 0.77 -32.68 -14.34
N ILE A 79 0.73 -32.39 -15.65
CA ILE A 79 1.27 -31.13 -16.19
C ILE A 79 0.49 -29.92 -15.66
N LEU A 80 -0.84 -30.01 -15.60
CA LEU A 80 -1.69 -28.97 -15.04
C LEU A 80 -1.37 -28.70 -13.56
N GLN A 81 -1.11 -29.74 -12.77
CA GLN A 81 -0.72 -29.58 -11.37
C GLN A 81 0.58 -28.80 -11.20
N VAL A 82 1.59 -29.09 -12.03
CA VAL A 82 2.87 -28.35 -12.01
C VAL A 82 2.66 -26.90 -12.45
N LEU A 83 1.88 -26.68 -13.51
CA LEU A 83 1.53 -25.32 -13.96
C LEU A 83 0.80 -24.52 -12.88
N ASN A 84 -0.15 -25.14 -12.18
CA ASN A 84 -0.89 -24.50 -11.09
C ASN A 84 0.03 -24.09 -9.93
N LYS A 85 1.04 -24.90 -9.61
CA LYS A 85 2.06 -24.54 -8.60
C LYS A 85 2.86 -23.30 -9.02
N ALA A 86 3.27 -23.22 -10.29
CA ALA A 86 4.01 -22.08 -10.82
C ALA A 86 3.16 -20.79 -10.86
N VAL A 87 1.90 -20.90 -11.28
CA VAL A 87 0.93 -19.77 -11.29
C VAL A 87 0.58 -19.30 -9.89
N GLY A 88 0.55 -20.21 -8.91
CA GLY A 88 0.28 -19.89 -7.50
C GLY A 88 1.43 -19.17 -6.77
N CYS A 89 2.61 -19.04 -7.39
CA CYS A 89 3.71 -18.23 -6.86
C CYS A 89 3.44 -16.73 -7.06
N ILE A 90 4.09 -15.88 -6.27
CA ILE A 90 3.88 -14.43 -6.27
C ILE A 90 5.22 -13.71 -6.46
N PRO A 91 5.46 -13.02 -7.59
CA PRO A 91 4.70 -13.11 -8.85
C PRO A 91 4.68 -14.53 -9.43
N PRO A 92 3.80 -14.84 -10.39
CA PRO A 92 3.79 -16.15 -11.05
C PRO A 92 5.16 -16.49 -11.66
N VAL A 93 5.61 -17.74 -11.50
CA VAL A 93 6.87 -18.20 -12.07
C VAL A 93 6.63 -18.72 -13.50
N SER A 94 7.42 -18.24 -14.45
CA SER A 94 7.40 -18.78 -15.82
C SER A 94 8.16 -20.11 -15.85
N ILE A 95 7.58 -21.12 -16.49
CA ILE A 95 8.21 -22.44 -16.67
C ILE A 95 7.96 -22.98 -18.08
N ASP A 96 8.90 -23.76 -18.59
CA ASP A 96 8.75 -24.55 -19.82
C ASP A 96 8.83 -26.05 -19.50
N ILE A 97 7.92 -26.83 -20.07
CA ILE A 97 7.77 -28.25 -19.75
C ILE A 97 8.09 -29.10 -20.96
N PHE A 98 9.06 -29.99 -20.80
CA PHE A 98 9.50 -30.93 -21.82
C PHE A 98 9.20 -32.34 -21.37
N ILE A 99 8.47 -33.09 -22.20
CA ILE A 99 8.26 -34.52 -22.02
C ILE A 99 9.34 -35.23 -22.82
N GLU A 100 10.25 -35.92 -22.15
CA GLU A 100 11.38 -36.60 -22.78
C GLU A 100 11.28 -38.11 -22.61
N ASN A 101 12.04 -38.85 -23.43
CA ASN A 101 12.17 -40.31 -23.35
C ASN A 101 10.85 -41.09 -23.53
N LEU A 102 9.92 -40.58 -24.35
CA LEU A 102 8.63 -41.22 -24.63
C LEU A 102 8.71 -42.63 -25.23
N SER A 103 9.85 -43.01 -25.81
CA SER A 103 10.04 -44.35 -26.40
C SER A 103 10.40 -45.45 -25.40
N ASP A 104 10.63 -45.10 -24.13
CA ASP A 104 10.95 -46.05 -23.05
C ASP A 104 10.27 -45.60 -21.75
N LYS A 105 11.01 -44.94 -20.84
CA LYS A 105 10.52 -44.43 -19.56
C LYS A 105 10.35 -42.92 -19.62
N PRO A 106 9.11 -42.40 -19.78
CA PRO A 106 8.88 -40.98 -19.98
C PRO A 106 9.22 -40.18 -18.72
N ILE A 107 9.84 -39.02 -18.89
CA ILE A 107 10.20 -38.10 -17.81
C ILE A 107 9.70 -36.68 -18.10
N LEU A 108 9.56 -35.86 -17.06
CA LEU A 108 9.28 -34.43 -17.20
C LEU A 108 10.52 -33.63 -16.86
N ARG A 109 10.95 -32.76 -17.77
CA ARG A 109 11.91 -31.69 -17.48
C ARG A 109 11.18 -30.37 -17.44
N ILE A 110 11.23 -29.72 -16.29
CA ILE A 110 10.68 -28.38 -16.06
C ILE A 110 11.85 -27.41 -16.04
N GLU A 111 11.93 -26.58 -17.06
CA GLU A 111 12.90 -25.51 -17.14
C GLU A 111 12.33 -24.26 -16.49
N VAL A 112 13.05 -23.73 -15.50
CA VAL A 112 12.68 -22.53 -14.76
C VAL A 112 13.74 -21.46 -15.05
N PRO A 113 13.48 -20.53 -15.99
CA PRO A 113 14.44 -19.48 -16.29
C PRO A 113 14.65 -18.55 -15.09
N SER A 114 15.82 -17.91 -15.08
CA SER A 114 16.10 -16.76 -14.23
C SER A 114 15.06 -15.67 -14.52
N SER A 115 14.26 -15.32 -13.53
CA SER A 115 13.13 -14.42 -13.78
C SER A 115 13.57 -12.95 -13.89
N PRO A 116 12.99 -12.16 -14.81
CA PRO A 116 13.20 -10.72 -14.84
C PRO A 116 12.37 -9.97 -13.79
N THR A 117 11.41 -10.63 -13.12
CA THR A 117 10.52 -10.04 -12.11
C THR A 117 10.80 -10.53 -10.69
N LYS A 118 12.05 -10.94 -10.42
CA LYS A 118 12.48 -11.32 -9.08
C LYS A 118 12.30 -10.14 -8.10
N PRO A 119 12.05 -10.40 -6.80
CA PRO A 119 11.99 -11.72 -6.17
C PRO A 119 10.58 -12.34 -6.21
N HIS A 120 10.53 -13.65 -6.43
CA HIS A 120 9.35 -14.49 -6.31
C HIS A 120 9.25 -15.11 -4.91
N CYS A 121 8.04 -15.36 -4.43
CA CYS A 121 7.76 -16.19 -3.27
C CYS A 121 6.67 -17.22 -3.53
N THR A 122 6.60 -18.20 -2.63
CA THR A 122 5.50 -19.17 -2.63
C THR A 122 4.20 -18.51 -2.18
N SER A 123 3.07 -19.19 -2.37
CA SER A 123 1.77 -18.71 -1.85
C SER A 123 1.72 -18.52 -0.33
N LYS A 124 2.69 -19.07 0.41
CA LYS A 124 2.87 -18.88 1.86
C LYS A 124 3.82 -17.73 2.23
N GLY A 125 4.32 -16.98 1.24
CA GLY A 125 5.26 -15.88 1.46
C GLY A 125 6.70 -16.30 1.72
N VAL A 126 7.08 -17.52 1.34
CA VAL A 126 8.47 -18.01 1.50
C VAL A 126 9.31 -17.57 0.31
N TYR A 127 10.36 -16.79 0.58
CA TYR A 127 11.37 -16.38 -0.40
C TYR A 127 12.61 -17.25 -0.24
N CYS A 128 13.01 -17.93 -1.31
CA CYS A 128 14.20 -18.77 -1.33
C CYS A 128 14.95 -18.62 -2.65
N ARG A 129 16.21 -19.03 -2.64
CA ARG A 129 17.11 -19.08 -3.80
C ARG A 129 17.91 -20.38 -3.76
N ARG A 130 18.37 -20.87 -4.90
CA ARG A 130 19.22 -22.05 -4.99
C ARG A 130 20.62 -21.74 -4.47
N ASP A 131 21.16 -22.65 -3.67
CA ASP A 131 22.50 -22.61 -3.08
C ASP A 131 23.07 -24.05 -3.08
N GLY A 132 23.99 -24.33 -4.00
CA GLY A 132 24.34 -25.71 -4.34
C GLY A 132 23.12 -26.53 -4.78
N ALA A 133 22.98 -27.74 -4.24
CA ALA A 133 21.83 -28.62 -4.45
C ALA A 133 20.64 -28.33 -3.50
N ARG A 134 20.61 -27.20 -2.79
CA ARG A 134 19.57 -26.91 -1.78
C ARG A 134 18.87 -25.57 -2.02
N ASN A 135 17.65 -25.48 -1.53
CA ASN A 135 16.91 -24.22 -1.49
C ASN A 135 17.19 -23.53 -0.15
N ARG A 136 17.79 -22.34 -0.18
CA ARG A 136 18.08 -21.53 1.00
C ARG A 136 17.11 -20.34 1.09
N PRO A 137 16.58 -20.00 2.28
CA PRO A 137 15.82 -18.76 2.47
C PRO A 137 16.64 -17.53 2.10
N LEU A 138 16.02 -16.57 1.43
CA LEU A 138 16.64 -15.26 1.15
C LEU A 138 16.62 -14.41 2.43
N HIS A 139 17.78 -13.87 2.82
CA HIS A 139 17.85 -12.94 3.94
C HIS A 139 17.34 -11.54 3.53
N PRO A 140 16.85 -10.72 4.49
CA PRO A 140 16.25 -9.42 4.18
C PRO A 140 17.12 -8.49 3.31
N GLY A 141 18.43 -8.46 3.52
CA GLY A 141 19.34 -7.64 2.70
C GLY A 141 19.46 -8.12 1.25
N GLU A 142 19.47 -9.44 1.04
CA GLU A 142 19.48 -10.04 -0.30
C GLU A 142 18.14 -9.79 -1.02
N LEU A 143 17.04 -9.88 -0.28
CA LEU A 143 15.70 -9.61 -0.80
C LEU A 143 15.55 -8.15 -1.24
N LEU A 144 15.96 -7.20 -0.39
CA LEU A 144 15.93 -5.78 -0.73
C LEU A 144 16.78 -5.48 -1.97
N LYS A 145 17.97 -6.08 -2.05
CA LYS A 145 18.86 -5.95 -3.22
C LYS A 145 18.16 -6.41 -4.51
N LEU A 146 17.50 -7.58 -4.49
CA LEU A 146 16.75 -8.08 -5.65
C LEU A 146 15.62 -7.14 -6.07
N PHE A 147 14.86 -6.57 -5.13
CA PHE A 147 13.82 -5.58 -5.45
C PHE A 147 14.41 -4.34 -6.15
N LEU A 148 15.50 -3.79 -5.60
CA LEU A 148 16.12 -2.58 -6.16
C LEU A 148 16.74 -2.82 -7.53
N GLU A 149 17.40 -3.96 -7.74
CA GLU A 149 18.02 -4.31 -9.03
C GLU A 149 16.96 -4.51 -10.13
N THR A 150 15.86 -5.18 -9.83
CA THR A 150 14.76 -5.38 -10.77
C THR A 150 14.09 -4.05 -11.15
N GLU A 151 13.78 -3.20 -10.17
CA GLU A 151 13.17 -1.88 -10.42
C GLU A 151 14.13 -0.97 -11.21
N ALA A 152 15.41 -0.93 -10.84
CA ALA A 152 16.42 -0.14 -11.54
C ALA A 152 16.58 -0.59 -13.00
N SER A 153 16.63 -1.91 -13.24
CA SER A 153 16.73 -2.46 -14.60
C SER A 153 15.49 -2.16 -15.43
N SER A 154 14.30 -2.30 -14.84
CA SER A 154 13.04 -1.96 -15.51
C SER A 154 12.96 -0.47 -15.84
N PHE A 155 13.41 0.39 -14.93
CA PHE A 155 13.51 1.83 -15.15
C PHE A 155 14.49 2.16 -16.29
N ALA A 156 15.70 1.59 -16.27
CA ALA A 156 16.72 1.84 -17.28
C ALA A 156 16.25 1.44 -18.68
N ALA A 157 15.67 0.24 -18.84
CA ALA A 157 15.16 -0.22 -20.13
C ALA A 157 14.04 0.69 -20.67
N ARG A 158 13.15 1.17 -19.80
CA ARG A 158 12.09 2.12 -20.22
C ARG A 158 12.67 3.49 -20.59
N PHE A 159 13.70 3.93 -19.87
CA PHE A 159 14.36 5.20 -20.12
C PHE A 159 15.11 5.19 -21.46
N GLU A 160 15.81 4.09 -21.79
CA GLU A 160 16.55 3.94 -23.04
C GLU A 160 15.62 4.02 -24.26
N VAL A 161 14.50 3.28 -24.24
CA VAL A 161 13.49 3.34 -25.31
C VAL A 161 12.90 4.74 -25.46
N ALA A 162 12.66 5.44 -24.35
CA ALA A 162 12.15 6.81 -24.39
C ALA A 162 13.20 7.78 -24.95
N ALA A 163 14.47 7.64 -24.57
CA ALA A 163 15.57 8.48 -25.02
C ALA A 163 15.87 8.28 -26.51
N GLU A 164 15.85 7.04 -27.01
CA GLU A 164 16.00 6.75 -28.45
C GLU A 164 14.93 7.45 -29.27
N ARG A 165 13.67 7.34 -28.85
CA ARG A 165 12.55 8.00 -29.54
C ARG A 165 12.66 9.51 -29.54
N ILE A 166 13.06 10.12 -28.41
CA ILE A 166 13.30 11.57 -28.33
C ILE A 166 14.41 11.99 -29.29
N THR A 167 15.47 11.19 -29.37
CA THR A 167 16.62 11.49 -30.25
C THR A 167 16.24 11.38 -31.72
N GLU A 168 15.46 10.37 -32.10
CA GLU A 168 14.95 10.21 -33.47
C GLU A 168 14.02 11.37 -33.85
N GLU A 169 13.08 11.73 -32.98
CA GLU A 169 12.16 12.85 -33.21
C GLU A 169 12.92 14.20 -33.28
N LEU A 170 13.91 14.43 -32.42
CA LEU A 170 14.80 15.61 -32.52
C LEU A 170 15.56 15.66 -33.86
N GLY A 171 16.07 14.53 -34.34
CA GLY A 171 16.72 14.46 -35.65
C GLY A 171 15.77 14.81 -36.80
N THR A 172 14.51 14.38 -36.73
CA THR A 172 13.50 14.78 -37.73
C THR A 172 13.17 16.26 -37.68
N LEU A 173 13.13 16.85 -36.47
CA LEU A 173 12.89 18.27 -36.27
C LEU A 173 14.06 19.12 -36.79
N GLU A 174 15.29 18.71 -36.52
CA GLU A 174 16.50 19.37 -37.02
C GLU A 174 16.52 19.36 -38.55
N ALA A 175 16.22 18.22 -39.19
CA ALA A 175 16.11 18.13 -40.64
C ALA A 175 15.00 19.02 -41.23
N SER A 176 13.91 19.23 -40.49
CA SER A 176 12.82 20.12 -40.88
C SER A 176 13.19 21.60 -40.72
N LEU A 177 13.93 21.93 -39.66
CA LEU A 177 14.49 23.25 -39.41
C LEU A 177 15.50 23.62 -40.49
N ASP A 178 16.45 22.74 -40.81
CA ASP A 178 17.42 22.93 -41.89
C ASP A 178 16.73 23.19 -43.23
N ARG A 179 15.70 22.42 -43.56
CA ARG A 179 14.93 22.62 -44.79
C ARG A 179 14.21 23.96 -44.79
N SER A 180 13.71 24.41 -43.63
CA SER A 180 13.04 25.70 -43.50
C SER A 180 14.02 26.88 -43.57
N ILE A 181 15.20 26.76 -42.95
CA ILE A 181 16.29 27.74 -43.04
C ILE A 181 16.77 27.83 -44.48
N GLN A 182 16.95 26.71 -45.17
CA GLN A 182 17.33 26.72 -46.59
C GLN A 182 16.28 27.43 -47.44
N ASN A 183 15.00 27.12 -47.25
CA ASN A 183 13.91 27.81 -47.95
C ASN A 183 13.87 29.31 -47.66
N MET A 184 14.11 29.72 -46.41
CA MET A 184 14.20 31.13 -46.02
C MET A 184 15.44 31.82 -46.58
N SER A 185 16.59 31.16 -46.59
CA SER A 185 17.83 31.64 -47.21
C SER A 185 17.65 31.83 -48.71
N ASP A 186 16.99 30.89 -49.37
CA ASP A 186 16.65 31.01 -50.79
C ASP A 186 15.74 32.22 -50.99
N GLN A 187 14.67 32.38 -50.19
CA GLN A 187 13.77 33.54 -50.24
C GLN A 187 14.46 34.88 -49.94
N LEU A 188 15.41 34.93 -49.00
CA LEU A 188 16.20 36.13 -48.71
C LEU A 188 17.20 36.42 -49.84
N GLY A 189 17.71 35.40 -50.53
CA GLY A 189 18.45 35.55 -51.78
C GLY A 189 17.62 36.24 -52.88
N TRP A 190 16.29 36.12 -52.85
CA TRP A 190 15.39 36.93 -53.69
C TRP A 190 15.12 38.33 -53.13
N ALA A 191 15.23 38.54 -51.81
CA ALA A 191 15.00 39.82 -51.14
C ALA A 191 16.20 40.79 -51.24
N ASP A 192 17.43 40.28 -51.33
CA ASP A 192 18.63 41.10 -51.64
C ASP A 192 18.54 41.73 -53.05
N TYR A 193 17.65 41.21 -53.92
CA TYR A 193 17.34 41.78 -55.23
C TYR A 193 16.38 42.99 -55.15
N GLN A 194 15.78 43.27 -53.99
CA GLN A 194 14.94 44.45 -53.75
C GLN A 194 15.29 45.09 -52.40
N LEU A 195 16.47 45.70 -52.34
CA LEU A 195 16.84 46.63 -51.28
C LEU A 195 16.01 47.92 -51.41
N GLY A 196 15.01 48.08 -50.54
CA GLY A 196 14.17 49.28 -50.59
C GLY A 196 13.16 49.52 -49.47
N ASP A 197 13.24 48.88 -48.29
CA ASP A 197 12.73 49.53 -47.07
C ASP A 197 13.10 48.77 -45.78
N THR A 198 13.82 49.43 -44.88
CA THR A 198 14.23 48.88 -43.57
C THR A 198 13.05 48.62 -42.63
N GLU A 199 11.92 49.28 -42.84
CA GLU A 199 10.71 49.09 -42.02
C GLU A 199 10.02 47.75 -42.36
N SER A 200 9.95 47.41 -43.65
CA SER A 200 9.41 46.13 -44.13
C SER A 200 10.20 44.93 -43.58
N THR A 201 11.54 45.04 -43.50
CA THR A 201 12.37 43.97 -42.94
C THR A 201 12.12 43.73 -41.45
N LEU A 202 11.87 44.79 -40.67
CA LEU A 202 11.61 44.66 -39.23
C LEU A 202 10.24 44.04 -38.96
N ASP A 203 9.23 44.37 -39.75
CA ASP A 203 7.90 43.75 -39.65
C ASP A 203 7.93 42.29 -40.08
N THR A 204 8.73 41.96 -41.10
CA THR A 204 8.92 40.57 -41.54
C THR A 204 9.60 39.74 -40.46
N ILE A 205 10.65 40.28 -39.81
CA ILE A 205 11.33 39.63 -38.69
C ILE A 205 10.38 39.46 -37.49
N ARG A 206 9.58 40.48 -37.13
CA ARG A 206 8.58 40.36 -36.06
C ARG A 206 7.54 39.28 -36.36
N ALA A 207 7.05 39.22 -37.60
CA ALA A 207 6.10 38.20 -38.03
C ALA A 207 6.72 36.79 -37.95
N MET A 208 8.00 36.64 -38.31
CA MET A 208 8.72 35.37 -38.19
C MET A 208 8.94 34.94 -36.74
N VAL A 209 9.31 35.87 -35.84
CA VAL A 209 9.46 35.57 -34.40
C VAL A 209 8.12 35.19 -33.76
N ALA A 210 7.03 35.88 -34.12
CA ALA A 210 5.69 35.52 -33.63
C ALA A 210 5.24 34.14 -34.15
N ARG A 211 5.58 33.82 -35.40
CA ARG A 211 5.28 32.51 -36.01
C ARG A 211 6.07 31.37 -35.38
N LEU A 212 7.37 31.57 -35.13
CA LEU A 212 8.21 30.64 -34.39
C LEU A 212 7.66 30.39 -32.98
N SER A 213 7.29 31.45 -32.25
CA SER A 213 6.70 31.32 -30.92
C SER A 213 5.41 30.48 -30.94
N ASN A 214 4.54 30.70 -31.92
CA ASN A 214 3.31 29.92 -32.09
C ASN A 214 3.57 28.47 -32.49
N GLU A 215 4.53 28.22 -33.38
CA GLU A 215 4.90 26.86 -33.80
C GLU A 215 5.53 26.06 -32.64
N THR A 216 6.39 26.66 -31.80
CA THR A 216 6.88 26.01 -30.58
C THR A 216 5.76 25.72 -29.56
N SER A 217 4.73 26.56 -29.49
CA SER A 217 3.55 26.30 -28.65
C SER A 217 2.73 25.13 -29.19
N ASP A 218 2.55 25.04 -30.51
CA ASP A 218 1.76 23.98 -31.16
C ASP A 218 2.47 22.62 -31.12
N VAL A 219 3.80 22.60 -31.20
CA VAL A 219 4.63 21.38 -31.02
C VAL A 219 4.50 20.84 -29.60
N ASN A 220 4.56 21.70 -28.58
CA ASN A 220 4.34 21.30 -27.19
C ASN A 220 2.93 20.77 -26.94
N ALA A 221 1.91 21.35 -27.59
CA ALA A 221 0.53 20.87 -27.50
C ALA A 221 0.37 19.47 -28.14
N ARG A 222 1.02 19.22 -29.29
CA ARG A 222 0.97 17.93 -30.00
C ARG A 222 1.71 16.81 -29.28
N LEU A 223 2.90 17.08 -28.75
CA LEU A 223 3.64 16.14 -27.89
C LEU A 223 2.77 15.69 -26.71
N ARG A 224 2.03 16.61 -26.09
CA ARG A 224 1.13 16.32 -24.98
C ARG A 224 -0.13 15.54 -25.36
N THR A 225 -0.60 15.68 -26.61
CA THR A 225 -1.78 14.92 -27.06
C THR A 225 -1.46 13.44 -27.21
N ILE A 226 -0.20 13.10 -27.51
CA ILE A 226 0.30 11.72 -27.62
C ILE A 226 0.29 10.99 -26.26
N PHE A 227 0.58 11.70 -25.16
CA PHE A 227 0.53 11.13 -23.80
C PHE A 227 -0.89 10.99 -23.23
N ARG A 228 -1.89 11.73 -23.75
CA ARG A 228 -3.29 11.70 -23.26
C ARG A 228 -4.13 10.51 -23.76
N GLN A 229 -3.69 9.79 -24.80
CA GLN A 229 -4.51 8.76 -25.45
C GLN A 229 -4.48 7.39 -24.75
N ASP A 230 -3.54 7.14 -23.84
CA ASP A 230 -3.40 5.86 -23.15
C ASP A 230 -3.93 6.00 -21.72
N LYS A 231 -4.89 5.15 -21.30
CA LYS A 231 -5.49 5.14 -19.95
C LYS A 231 -4.52 4.60 -18.88
N ARG A 232 -3.22 4.88 -19.00
CA ARG A 232 -2.18 4.40 -18.07
C ARG A 232 -1.91 5.48 -17.03
N GLU A 233 -1.53 5.06 -15.82
CA GLU A 233 -1.05 5.98 -14.79
C GLU A 233 0.24 6.64 -15.29
N ASP A 234 0.15 7.94 -15.55
CA ASP A 234 1.27 8.78 -15.97
C ASP A 234 1.92 9.39 -14.72
N PRO A 235 3.11 8.92 -14.30
CA PRO A 235 3.78 9.40 -13.10
C PRO A 235 4.26 10.86 -13.23
N ILE A 236 4.42 11.39 -14.45
CA ILE A 236 4.74 12.81 -14.67
C ILE A 236 3.47 13.64 -14.45
N ARG A 237 2.33 13.20 -14.98
CA ARG A 237 1.03 13.84 -14.71
C ARG A 237 0.66 13.80 -13.24
N GLU A 238 0.90 12.68 -12.55
CA GLU A 238 0.65 12.58 -11.11
C GLU A 238 1.56 13.54 -10.32
N ARG A 239 2.85 13.64 -10.67
CA ARG A 239 3.76 14.60 -10.06
C ARG A 239 3.35 16.06 -10.32
N GLU A 240 2.94 16.40 -11.52
CA GLU A 240 2.46 17.74 -11.90
C GLU A 240 1.14 18.08 -11.18
N ARG A 241 0.20 17.12 -11.09
CA ARG A 241 -1.04 17.24 -10.32
C ARG A 241 -0.77 17.49 -8.84
N LEU A 242 0.14 16.74 -8.24
CA LEU A 242 0.55 16.93 -6.85
C LEU A 242 1.19 18.30 -6.61
N LYS A 243 2.06 18.76 -7.51
CA LYS A 243 2.64 20.11 -7.43
C LYS A 243 1.54 21.18 -7.49
N TYR A 244 0.59 21.04 -8.40
CA TYR A 244 -0.48 22.00 -8.60
C TYR A 244 -1.47 22.04 -7.43
N VAL A 245 -1.87 20.88 -6.90
CA VAL A 245 -2.69 20.80 -5.68
C VAL A 245 -1.97 21.47 -4.51
N ASN A 246 -0.66 21.19 -4.33
CA ASN A 246 0.13 21.81 -3.27
C ASN A 246 0.26 23.32 -3.44
N SER A 247 0.36 23.84 -4.67
CA SER A 247 0.40 25.29 -4.90
C SER A 247 -0.95 25.94 -4.58
N ILE A 248 -2.07 25.30 -4.94
CA ILE A 248 -3.41 25.78 -4.58
C ILE A 248 -3.60 25.78 -3.07
N ILE A 249 -3.24 24.69 -2.38
CA ILE A 249 -3.31 24.61 -0.91
C ILE A 249 -2.52 25.76 -0.27
N LYS A 250 -1.32 26.03 -0.78
CA LYS A 250 -0.50 27.14 -0.31
C LYS A 250 -1.18 28.49 -0.52
N GLN A 251 -1.71 28.76 -1.70
CA GLN A 251 -2.43 30.00 -2.01
C GLN A 251 -3.65 30.21 -1.09
N ILE A 252 -4.47 29.17 -0.89
CA ILE A 252 -5.66 29.26 -0.02
C ILE A 252 -5.23 29.53 1.44
N ARG A 253 -4.11 28.99 1.90
CA ARG A 253 -3.62 29.20 3.27
C ARG A 253 -2.98 30.57 3.48
N ASP A 254 -2.27 31.08 2.48
CA ASP A 254 -1.55 32.35 2.55
C ASP A 254 -2.51 33.55 2.38
N ASP A 255 -3.68 33.36 1.76
CA ASP A 255 -4.72 34.38 1.57
C ASP A 255 -5.90 34.18 2.55
N GLU A 256 -6.04 35.10 3.50
CA GLU A 256 -7.05 35.04 4.55
C GLU A 256 -8.50 35.14 4.03
N ASP A 257 -8.72 35.85 2.93
CA ASP A 257 -10.04 36.04 2.33
C ASP A 257 -10.46 34.79 1.55
N LEU A 258 -9.53 34.16 0.82
CA LEU A 258 -9.76 32.87 0.17
C LEU A 258 -10.01 31.77 1.21
N LEU A 259 -9.25 31.74 2.30
CA LEU A 259 -9.47 30.80 3.40
C LEU A 259 -10.88 30.94 3.98
N LYS A 260 -11.31 32.17 4.30
CA LYS A 260 -12.68 32.44 4.78
C LYS A 260 -13.74 32.05 3.75
N HIS A 261 -13.47 32.21 2.47
CA HIS A 261 -14.39 31.83 1.39
C HIS A 261 -14.58 30.31 1.32
N VAL A 262 -13.48 29.54 1.38
CA VAL A 262 -13.49 28.07 1.40
C VAL A 262 -14.18 27.52 2.64
N MET A 263 -13.98 28.16 3.79
CA MET A 263 -14.66 27.78 5.05
C MET A 263 -16.17 28.03 5.01
N ARG A 264 -16.65 28.99 4.21
CA ARG A 264 -18.08 29.27 4.03
C ARG A 264 -18.76 28.33 3.01
N GLY A 265 -18.03 27.38 2.44
CA GLY A 265 -18.57 26.39 1.50
C GLY A 265 -18.96 26.98 0.14
N LYS A 266 -18.36 28.12 -0.25
CA LYS A 266 -18.61 28.72 -1.57
C LYS A 266 -17.63 28.17 -2.60
N ASP A 267 -18.12 27.90 -3.80
CA ASP A 267 -17.32 27.39 -4.90
C ASP A 267 -16.25 28.40 -5.30
N LEU A 268 -15.00 27.98 -5.25
CA LEU A 268 -13.89 28.73 -5.82
C LEU A 268 -13.92 28.56 -7.33
N THR A 269 -13.69 29.66 -8.06
CA THR A 269 -13.51 29.62 -9.51
C THR A 269 -12.08 30.02 -9.84
N THR A 270 -11.42 29.23 -10.68
CA THR A 270 -10.08 29.56 -11.20
C THR A 270 -10.24 30.54 -12.36
N LYS A 271 -9.64 31.72 -12.27
CA LYS A 271 -9.35 32.53 -13.47
C LYS A 271 -8.12 31.93 -14.14
N SER A 272 -8.33 31.35 -15.32
CA SER A 272 -7.27 30.76 -16.13
C SER A 272 -6.35 31.85 -16.67
N ASP A 273 -5.21 32.06 -16.02
CA ASP A 273 -4.06 32.76 -16.61
C ASP A 273 -2.74 32.00 -16.43
N SER A 274 -2.71 30.88 -15.70
CA SER A 274 -1.50 30.06 -15.53
C SER A 274 -1.75 28.64 -15.03
N SER A 275 -2.73 27.92 -15.59
CA SER A 275 -2.74 26.47 -15.40
C SER A 275 -1.50 25.88 -16.12
N PRO A 276 -0.67 25.05 -15.46
CA PRO A 276 0.39 24.30 -16.13
C PRO A 276 -0.22 23.59 -17.34
N ALA A 277 0.43 23.66 -18.48
CA ALA A 277 -0.14 23.21 -19.76
C ALA A 277 -0.48 21.70 -19.85
N ASP A 278 -0.24 20.95 -18.77
CA ASP A 278 -0.55 19.54 -18.58
C ASP A 278 -1.86 19.27 -17.79
N ILE A 279 -2.53 20.30 -17.26
CA ILE A 279 -3.79 20.19 -16.49
C ILE A 279 -4.94 20.74 -17.33
N THR A 280 -5.96 19.90 -17.61
CA THR A 280 -7.17 20.34 -18.30
C THR A 280 -8.01 21.25 -17.41
N ASP A 281 -8.88 22.08 -17.96
CA ASP A 281 -9.78 22.92 -17.15
C ASP A 281 -10.68 22.09 -16.22
N GLU A 282 -11.03 20.87 -16.62
CA GLU A 282 -11.80 19.94 -15.80
C GLU A 282 -10.96 19.33 -14.67
N ASP A 283 -9.71 18.95 -14.97
CA ASP A 283 -8.75 18.51 -13.95
C ASP A 283 -8.46 19.64 -12.96
N ALA A 284 -8.34 20.89 -13.43
CA ALA A 284 -8.10 22.05 -12.59
C ALA A 284 -9.24 22.27 -11.59
N LYS A 285 -10.50 22.13 -12.02
CA LYS A 285 -11.68 22.20 -11.13
C LYS A 285 -11.68 21.06 -10.11
N GLN A 286 -11.39 19.83 -10.53
CA GLN A 286 -11.34 18.67 -9.63
C GLN A 286 -10.22 18.83 -8.59
N LEU A 287 -9.02 19.24 -9.01
CA LEU A 287 -7.87 19.44 -8.12
C LEU A 287 -8.08 20.63 -7.18
N LEU A 288 -8.76 21.70 -7.64
CA LEU A 288 -9.19 22.80 -6.80
C LEU A 288 -10.16 22.34 -5.72
N GLN A 289 -11.14 21.51 -6.08
CA GLN A 289 -12.08 20.93 -5.12
C GLN A 289 -11.36 20.07 -4.09
N ILE A 290 -10.46 19.18 -4.52
CA ILE A 290 -9.62 18.36 -3.64
C ILE A 290 -8.80 19.24 -2.69
N ALA A 291 -8.17 20.31 -3.21
CA ALA A 291 -7.40 21.24 -2.40
C ALA A 291 -8.27 22.01 -1.38
N ALA A 292 -9.45 22.46 -1.80
CA ALA A 292 -10.41 23.17 -0.95
C ALA A 292 -10.94 22.27 0.17
N ASP A 293 -11.29 21.01 -0.16
CA ASP A 293 -11.73 20.02 0.82
C ASP A 293 -10.60 19.65 1.79
N TYR A 294 -9.37 19.48 1.29
CA TYR A 294 -8.20 19.25 2.14
C TYR A 294 -7.96 20.41 3.13
N VAL A 295 -8.04 21.65 2.66
CA VAL A 295 -7.88 22.83 3.53
C VAL A 295 -9.03 22.90 4.54
N ARG A 296 -10.27 22.65 4.12
CA ARG A 296 -11.44 22.61 5.01
C ARG A 296 -11.30 21.57 6.10
N ASP A 297 -10.96 20.34 5.73
CA ASP A 297 -10.72 19.26 6.69
C ASP A 297 -9.55 19.57 7.62
N HIS A 298 -8.50 20.19 7.11
CA HIS A 298 -7.34 20.57 7.91
C HIS A 298 -7.69 21.65 8.94
N GLU A 299 -8.44 22.69 8.56
CA GLU A 299 -8.91 23.72 9.48
C GLU A 299 -9.96 23.19 10.47
N ASP A 300 -10.89 22.35 10.01
CA ASP A 300 -11.86 21.67 10.88
C ASP A 300 -11.15 20.82 11.95
N ARG A 301 -10.06 20.14 11.57
CA ARG A 301 -9.24 19.36 12.51
C ARG A 301 -8.55 20.20 13.58
N LYS A 302 -8.16 21.44 13.29
CA LYS A 302 -7.52 22.33 14.28
C LYS A 302 -8.45 22.73 15.42
N LYS A 303 -9.76 22.70 15.17
CA LYS A 303 -10.79 23.00 16.18
C LYS A 303 -10.91 21.91 17.24
N TYR A 304 -10.37 20.73 16.98
CA TYR A 304 -10.38 19.64 17.93
C TYR A 304 -9.21 19.70 18.90
N ALA A 305 -9.51 19.63 20.19
CA ALA A 305 -8.52 19.34 21.21
C ALA A 305 -8.86 18.05 21.96
N ILE A 306 -7.80 17.36 22.41
CA ILE A 306 -7.91 16.12 23.17
C ILE A 306 -7.27 16.35 24.52
N LEU A 307 -8.02 16.06 25.57
CA LEU A 307 -7.59 16.28 26.94
C LEU A 307 -7.78 15.00 27.74
N VAL A 308 -6.70 14.53 28.36
CA VAL A 308 -6.75 13.42 29.31
C VAL A 308 -6.37 13.94 30.69
N LYS A 309 -7.30 13.84 31.63
CA LYS A 309 -7.14 14.36 33.00
C LYS A 309 -7.46 13.27 34.02
N SER A 310 -6.86 13.38 35.20
CA SER A 310 -7.38 12.68 36.38
C SER A 310 -8.64 13.38 36.86
N ALA A 311 -9.62 12.66 37.41
CA ALA A 311 -10.87 13.27 37.87
C ALA A 311 -10.67 14.45 38.85
N LYS A 312 -9.64 14.41 39.70
CA LYS A 312 -9.28 15.51 40.62
C LYS A 312 -8.84 16.82 39.95
N LYS A 313 -8.43 16.77 38.68
CA LYS A 313 -7.96 17.92 37.90
C LYS A 313 -9.04 18.46 36.94
N CYS A 314 -10.20 17.81 36.90
CA CYS A 314 -11.32 18.29 36.10
C CYS A 314 -12.09 19.36 36.88
N THR A 315 -12.60 20.36 36.18
CA THR A 315 -13.52 21.33 36.77
C THR A 315 -14.91 20.71 36.94
N ASP A 316 -15.76 21.31 37.77
CA ASP A 316 -17.13 20.81 37.92
C ASP A 316 -17.92 20.85 36.61
N VAL A 317 -17.72 21.91 35.82
CA VAL A 317 -18.32 22.06 34.48
C VAL A 317 -17.90 20.93 33.54
N GLU A 318 -16.61 20.55 33.53
CA GLU A 318 -16.12 19.46 32.68
C GLU A 318 -16.74 18.12 33.08
N LEU A 319 -16.86 17.86 34.38
CA LEU A 319 -17.44 16.62 34.89
C LEU A 319 -18.96 16.55 34.65
N ASP A 320 -19.65 17.68 34.70
CA ASP A 320 -21.08 17.79 34.36
C ASP A 320 -21.30 17.57 32.85
N GLN A 321 -20.47 18.19 32.01
CA GLN A 321 -20.47 17.96 30.56
C GLN A 321 -20.17 16.50 30.23
N PHE A 322 -19.21 15.87 30.91
CA PHE A 322 -18.91 14.45 30.74
C PHE A 322 -20.13 13.58 31.08
N ALA A 323 -20.73 13.79 32.25
CA ALA A 323 -21.89 13.04 32.68
C ALA A 323 -23.07 13.23 31.71
N ALA A 324 -23.34 14.46 31.27
CA ALA A 324 -24.39 14.75 30.30
C ALA A 324 -24.21 13.98 28.98
N LYS A 325 -22.98 13.89 28.47
CA LYS A 325 -22.67 13.14 27.23
C LYS A 325 -22.87 11.63 27.39
N VAL A 326 -22.50 11.09 28.55
CA VAL A 326 -22.72 9.66 28.86
C VAL A 326 -24.20 9.33 29.04
N VAL A 327 -24.99 10.23 29.62
CA VAL A 327 -26.46 10.07 29.70
C VAL A 327 -27.08 10.11 28.30
N ALA A 328 -26.65 11.05 27.45
CA ALA A 328 -27.12 11.15 26.07
C ALA A 328 -26.81 9.90 25.22
N ALA A 329 -25.77 9.15 25.58
CA ALA A 329 -25.42 7.86 24.96
C ALA A 329 -26.34 6.69 25.34
N GLY A 330 -27.32 6.89 26.24
CA GLY A 330 -28.19 5.84 26.77
C GLY A 330 -27.52 4.93 27.81
N GLY A 331 -26.48 5.46 28.49
CA GLY A 331 -25.54 4.66 29.28
C GLY A 331 -25.99 4.25 30.68
N GLU A 332 -26.71 5.09 31.45
CA GLU A 332 -27.07 4.83 32.87
C GLU A 332 -28.00 5.94 33.43
N ILE A 333 -28.75 5.65 34.50
CA ILE A 333 -29.66 6.59 35.18
C ILE A 333 -28.85 7.72 35.87
N ALA A 334 -29.35 8.95 35.77
CA ALA A 334 -28.61 10.19 36.06
C ALA A 334 -28.14 10.37 37.52
N ASP A 335 -28.80 9.75 38.50
CA ASP A 335 -28.74 10.19 39.90
C ASP A 335 -27.40 9.94 40.64
N ASP A 336 -26.51 9.06 40.15
CA ASP A 336 -25.17 8.82 40.74
C ASP A 336 -24.01 8.85 39.72
N LEU A 337 -24.29 9.16 38.45
CA LEU A 337 -23.29 9.10 37.40
C LEU A 337 -22.16 10.11 37.65
N ARG A 338 -22.51 11.32 38.12
CA ARG A 338 -21.54 12.38 38.39
C ARG A 338 -20.52 12.00 39.47
N ALA A 339 -20.96 11.32 40.53
CA ALA A 339 -20.09 10.85 41.59
C ALA A 339 -19.19 9.70 41.12
N ARG A 340 -19.71 8.81 40.25
CA ARG A 340 -18.92 7.73 39.63
C ARG A 340 -17.87 8.30 38.68
N VAL A 341 -18.20 9.32 37.88
CA VAL A 341 -17.25 10.03 37.02
C VAL A 341 -16.13 10.65 37.84
N ALA A 342 -16.45 11.29 38.97
CA ALA A 342 -15.47 11.88 39.87
C ALA A 342 -14.49 10.87 40.51
N ARG A 343 -14.83 9.57 40.52
CA ARG A 343 -13.97 8.49 41.05
C ARG A 343 -13.12 7.80 39.98
N SER A 344 -13.25 8.20 38.71
CA SER A 344 -12.52 7.56 37.61
C SER A 344 -11.03 7.85 37.67
N TYR A 345 -10.24 6.89 37.19
CA TYR A 345 -8.79 7.01 37.22
C TYR A 345 -8.30 8.04 36.18
N ARG A 346 -8.80 7.93 34.95
CA ARG A 346 -8.58 8.91 33.87
C ARG A 346 -9.87 9.18 33.14
N LEU A 347 -10.08 10.46 32.83
CA LEU A 347 -11.17 10.96 32.00
C LEU A 347 -10.57 11.57 30.76
N GLY A 348 -11.14 11.21 29.62
CA GLY A 348 -10.76 11.67 28.31
C GLY A 348 -11.88 12.51 27.70
N PHE A 349 -11.50 13.64 27.12
CA PHE A 349 -12.40 14.60 26.49
C PHE A 349 -11.93 14.88 25.07
N ILE A 350 -12.88 14.89 24.13
CA ILE A 350 -12.71 15.49 22.81
C ILE A 350 -13.52 16.78 22.85
N THR A 351 -12.84 17.91 22.66
CA THR A 351 -13.49 19.20 22.48
C THR A 351 -13.46 19.60 21.01
N TYR A 352 -14.46 20.34 20.58
CA TYR A 352 -14.53 21.00 19.28
C TYR A 352 -15.01 22.44 19.51
N ASP A 353 -14.20 23.43 19.12
CA ASP A 353 -14.43 24.86 19.46
C ASP A 353 -14.76 25.03 20.97
N ASP A 354 -13.93 24.41 21.82
CA ASP A 354 -14.03 24.38 23.30
C ASP A 354 -15.28 23.71 23.90
N VAL A 355 -16.14 23.12 23.08
CA VAL A 355 -17.30 22.33 23.54
C VAL A 355 -16.95 20.85 23.59
N VAL A 356 -17.26 20.16 24.69
CA VAL A 356 -17.09 18.71 24.78
C VAL A 356 -18.06 18.01 23.82
N VAL A 357 -17.51 17.28 22.86
CA VAL A 357 -18.26 16.52 21.84
C VAL A 357 -18.04 15.01 21.94
N GLY A 358 -17.05 14.58 22.72
CA GLY A 358 -16.80 13.16 22.96
C GLY A 358 -16.10 12.89 24.28
N THR A 359 -16.32 11.69 24.80
CA THR A 359 -15.87 11.26 26.13
C THR A 359 -15.36 9.82 26.09
N ALA A 360 -14.42 9.49 26.97
CA ALA A 360 -14.07 8.11 27.31
C ALA A 360 -13.44 8.12 28.71
N ALA A 361 -13.55 7.02 29.45
CA ALA A 361 -12.98 6.90 30.78
C ALA A 361 -12.24 5.59 30.97
N ILE A 362 -11.15 5.68 31.73
CA ILE A 362 -10.54 4.51 32.36
C ILE A 362 -10.86 4.53 33.85
N LYS A 363 -11.55 3.49 34.30
CA LYS A 363 -11.90 3.25 35.70
C LYS A 363 -10.92 2.29 36.35
N LYS A 364 -10.91 2.30 37.69
CA LYS A 364 -10.29 1.28 38.54
C LYS A 364 -11.38 0.60 39.37
N PRO A 365 -12.10 -0.38 38.81
CA PRO A 365 -13.14 -1.10 39.53
C PRO A 365 -12.56 -1.83 40.76
N THR A 366 -13.39 -2.04 41.78
CA THR A 366 -13.01 -2.80 42.98
C THR A 366 -12.80 -4.28 42.63
N ALA A 367 -12.09 -5.02 43.48
CA ALA A 367 -11.85 -6.46 43.26
C ALA A 367 -13.16 -7.25 43.09
N ASN A 368 -14.18 -6.95 43.91
CA ASN A 368 -15.49 -7.59 43.82
C ASN A 368 -16.18 -7.32 42.49
N CYS A 369 -16.18 -6.07 42.03
CA CYS A 369 -16.80 -5.69 40.75
C CYS A 369 -16.13 -6.38 39.56
N ARG A 370 -14.79 -6.49 39.56
CA ARG A 370 -14.07 -7.25 38.53
C ARG A 370 -14.41 -8.73 38.56
N ALA A 371 -14.42 -9.34 39.75
CA ALA A 371 -14.74 -10.75 39.92
C ALA A 371 -16.17 -11.06 39.43
N GLU A 372 -17.13 -10.19 39.72
CA GLU A 372 -18.52 -10.31 39.27
C GLU A 372 -18.63 -10.29 37.74
N VAL A 373 -17.98 -9.33 37.07
CA VAL A 373 -18.01 -9.23 35.59
C VAL A 373 -17.44 -10.49 34.93
N PHE A 374 -16.28 -10.96 35.38
CA PHE A 374 -15.62 -12.13 34.81
C PHE A 374 -16.38 -13.43 35.13
N CYS A 375 -16.97 -13.52 36.32
CA CYS A 375 -17.82 -14.65 36.70
C CYS A 375 -19.10 -14.71 35.84
N ASN A 376 -19.77 -13.57 35.66
CA ASN A 376 -20.97 -13.49 34.82
C ASN A 376 -20.67 -13.83 33.36
N ALA A 377 -19.53 -13.38 32.86
CA ALA A 377 -19.03 -13.75 31.54
C ALA A 377 -18.51 -15.20 31.46
N LYS A 378 -18.45 -15.96 32.56
CA LYS A 378 -17.80 -17.28 32.61
C LYS A 378 -16.39 -17.27 31.99
N SER A 379 -15.64 -16.21 32.25
CA SER A 379 -14.27 -16.05 31.78
C SER A 379 -13.35 -17.04 32.48
N ASP A 380 -12.40 -17.60 31.73
CA ASP A 380 -11.32 -18.44 32.22
C ASP A 380 -10.11 -17.63 32.74
N LEU A 381 -10.16 -16.31 32.62
CA LEU A 381 -9.07 -15.41 32.96
C LEU A 381 -9.15 -14.92 34.41
N THR A 382 -7.98 -14.61 34.98
CA THR A 382 -7.87 -14.11 36.35
C THR A 382 -8.25 -12.61 36.41
N PRO A 383 -9.32 -12.21 37.12
CA PRO A 383 -9.77 -10.81 37.16
C PRO A 383 -8.79 -9.83 37.84
N ALA A 384 -7.82 -10.37 38.60
CA ALA A 384 -6.77 -9.59 39.25
C ALA A 384 -5.78 -8.99 38.22
N ASP A 385 -5.60 -9.65 37.07
CA ASP A 385 -4.66 -9.22 36.04
C ASP A 385 -5.16 -7.97 35.28
N TYR A 386 -6.47 -7.74 35.27
CA TYR A 386 -7.13 -6.65 34.54
C TYR A 386 -7.57 -5.52 35.49
N SER A 387 -6.61 -4.72 35.96
CA SER A 387 -6.84 -3.67 36.97
C SER A 387 -7.65 -2.46 36.48
N TYR A 388 -7.86 -2.34 35.18
CA TYR A 388 -8.49 -1.19 34.55
C TYR A 388 -9.71 -1.59 33.71
N GLU A 389 -10.71 -0.72 33.67
CA GLU A 389 -11.88 -0.87 32.82
C GLU A 389 -12.02 0.34 31.90
N LEU A 390 -12.16 0.09 30.61
CA LEU A 390 -12.48 1.10 29.62
C LEU A 390 -14.01 1.21 29.48
N SER A 391 -14.58 2.36 29.82
CA SER A 391 -16.02 2.60 29.72
C SER A 391 -16.36 4.05 29.39
N TRP A 392 -17.65 4.33 29.21
CA TRP A 392 -18.19 5.67 28.92
C TRP A 392 -17.61 6.33 27.67
N ILE A 393 -17.33 5.48 26.67
CA ILE A 393 -16.92 5.91 25.33
C ILE A 393 -18.15 6.45 24.61
N PHE A 394 -18.10 7.70 24.20
CA PHE A 394 -19.15 8.35 23.43
C PHE A 394 -18.57 9.43 22.51
N LEU A 395 -19.19 9.62 21.35
CA LEU A 395 -18.87 10.69 20.42
C LEU A 395 -20.15 11.14 19.72
N ASP A 396 -20.39 12.44 19.77
CA ASP A 396 -21.49 13.10 19.06
C ASP A 396 -21.45 12.76 17.57
N GLU A 397 -22.62 12.48 16.99
CA GLU A 397 -22.76 12.01 15.61
C GLU A 397 -22.06 12.87 14.54
N PRO A 398 -22.14 14.22 14.59
CA PRO A 398 -21.45 15.08 13.61
C PRO A 398 -19.93 14.97 13.61
N HIS A 399 -19.35 14.41 14.69
CA HIS A 399 -17.91 14.31 14.88
C HIS A 399 -17.38 12.87 14.66
N ARG A 400 -18.27 11.91 14.33
CA ARG A 400 -17.90 10.51 14.04
C ARG A 400 -17.17 10.38 12.72
N LYS A 401 -16.45 9.26 12.53
CA LYS A 401 -15.64 8.93 11.34
C LYS A 401 -14.52 9.94 11.00
N LYS A 402 -14.26 10.92 11.87
CA LYS A 402 -13.15 11.89 11.76
C LYS A 402 -11.88 11.49 12.54
N GLY A 403 -11.80 10.25 13.04
CA GLY A 403 -10.63 9.70 13.76
C GLY A 403 -10.38 10.25 15.18
N GLN A 404 -11.24 11.12 15.70
CA GLN A 404 -11.01 11.78 17.00
C GLN A 404 -11.08 10.81 18.20
N MET A 405 -12.01 9.84 18.17
CA MET A 405 -12.07 8.80 19.20
C MET A 405 -10.80 7.95 19.24
N THR A 406 -10.26 7.60 18.07
CA THR A 406 -9.02 6.82 17.98
C THR A 406 -7.86 7.58 18.63
N ARG A 407 -7.75 8.88 18.40
CA ARG A 407 -6.73 9.73 19.04
C ARG A 407 -6.93 9.78 20.57
N LEU A 408 -8.16 9.94 21.04
CA LEU A 408 -8.47 9.98 22.48
C LEU A 408 -8.08 8.68 23.18
N LEU A 409 -8.44 7.53 22.61
CA LEU A 409 -8.16 6.23 23.21
C LEU A 409 -6.65 5.96 23.29
N LYS A 410 -5.87 6.35 22.28
CA LYS A 410 -4.40 6.25 22.33
C LYS A 410 -3.80 7.05 23.49
N GLU A 411 -4.23 8.29 23.70
CA GLU A 411 -3.79 9.13 24.83
C GLU A 411 -4.17 8.51 26.17
N LEU A 412 -5.39 7.96 26.29
CA LEU A 412 -5.85 7.27 27.49
C LEU A 412 -5.03 6.01 27.81
N PHE A 413 -4.72 5.20 26.81
CA PHE A 413 -3.91 3.99 26.99
C PHE A 413 -2.47 4.30 27.38
N SER A 414 -1.87 5.33 26.78
CA SER A 414 -0.55 5.83 27.19
C SER A 414 -0.55 6.28 28.66
N ALA A 415 -1.64 6.92 29.13
CA ALA A 415 -1.77 7.37 30.51
C ALA A 415 -1.86 6.23 31.56
N VAL A 416 -2.11 4.99 31.13
CA VAL A 416 -2.06 3.77 31.96
C VAL A 416 -0.89 2.85 31.63
N LYS A 417 0.08 3.32 30.82
CA LYS A 417 1.26 2.56 30.38
C LYS A 417 0.87 1.22 29.72
N ASP A 418 -0.21 1.22 28.95
CA ASP A 418 -0.73 0.04 28.26
C ASP A 418 -0.94 -1.19 29.17
N ALA A 419 -1.28 -0.94 30.44
CA ALA A 419 -1.64 -1.97 31.38
C ALA A 419 -2.85 -2.78 30.90
N ALA A 420 -2.90 -4.04 31.30
CA ALA A 420 -4.03 -4.91 31.01
C ALA A 420 -5.35 -4.31 31.50
N MET A 421 -6.36 -4.37 30.65
CA MET A 421 -7.66 -3.77 30.90
C MET A 421 -8.78 -4.57 30.23
N PHE A 422 -9.99 -4.38 30.72
CA PHE A 422 -11.18 -4.97 30.12
C PHE A 422 -12.21 -3.90 29.76
N ALA A 423 -13.19 -4.28 28.95
CA ALA A 423 -14.33 -3.46 28.60
C ALA A 423 -15.55 -4.36 28.46
N THR A 424 -16.73 -3.80 28.73
CA THR A 424 -18.00 -4.50 28.50
C THR A 424 -18.86 -3.65 27.59
N THR A 425 -19.45 -4.28 26.57
CA THR A 425 -20.38 -3.61 25.66
C THR A 425 -21.56 -4.52 25.35
N ARG A 426 -22.69 -3.93 24.97
CA ARG A 426 -23.86 -4.65 24.47
C ARG A 426 -23.50 -5.41 23.19
N THR A 427 -24.05 -6.61 23.03
CA THR A 427 -23.86 -7.42 21.83
C THR A 427 -24.40 -6.74 20.58
N SER A 428 -25.45 -5.92 20.71
CA SER A 428 -26.06 -5.11 19.65
C SER A 428 -25.28 -3.85 19.26
N ASN A 429 -24.25 -3.47 20.01
CA ASN A 429 -23.46 -2.27 19.73
C ASN A 429 -22.25 -2.61 18.85
N ASP A 430 -22.52 -2.94 17.58
CA ASP A 430 -21.50 -3.34 16.60
C ASP A 430 -20.35 -2.31 16.50
N VAL A 431 -20.68 -1.02 16.49
CA VAL A 431 -19.71 0.07 16.41
C VAL A 431 -18.71 0.03 17.57
N MET A 432 -19.19 -0.20 18.80
CA MET A 432 -18.30 -0.30 19.96
C MET A 432 -17.43 -1.56 19.88
N ARG A 433 -17.98 -2.69 19.41
CA ARG A 433 -17.19 -3.92 19.25
C ARG A 433 -16.06 -3.71 18.24
N ASP A 434 -16.34 -3.06 17.12
CA ASP A 434 -15.32 -2.76 16.09
C ASP A 434 -14.21 -1.86 16.65
N VAL A 435 -14.57 -0.85 17.45
CA VAL A 435 -13.59 0.00 18.15
C VAL A 435 -12.73 -0.83 19.11
N LEU A 436 -13.33 -1.70 19.92
CA LEU A 436 -12.58 -2.55 20.87
C LEU A 436 -11.62 -3.49 20.13
N ILE A 437 -12.08 -4.15 19.06
CA ILE A 437 -11.26 -5.04 18.23
C ILE A 437 -10.11 -4.29 17.58
N GLN A 438 -10.37 -3.08 17.03
CA GLN A 438 -9.33 -2.23 16.44
C GLN A 438 -8.21 -1.91 17.43
N PHE A 439 -8.53 -1.81 18.73
CA PHE A 439 -7.57 -1.54 19.80
C PHE A 439 -7.02 -2.80 20.49
N GLY A 440 -7.18 -3.97 19.86
CA GLY A 440 -6.58 -5.22 20.32
C GLY A 440 -7.29 -5.85 21.52
N PHE A 441 -8.53 -5.48 21.78
CA PHE A 441 -9.36 -6.23 22.70
C PHE A 441 -9.91 -7.47 22.00
N VAL A 442 -9.96 -8.58 22.73
CA VAL A 442 -10.53 -9.85 22.28
C VAL A 442 -11.73 -10.19 23.17
N SER A 443 -12.82 -10.67 22.58
CA SER A 443 -13.94 -11.15 23.38
C SER A 443 -13.54 -12.40 24.17
N ASN A 444 -13.85 -12.46 25.45
CA ASN A 444 -13.56 -13.62 26.29
C ASN A 444 -14.79 -13.96 27.15
N GLY A 445 -15.12 -15.25 27.21
CA GLY A 445 -16.31 -15.73 27.91
C GLY A 445 -17.60 -15.74 27.07
N GLU A 446 -18.70 -16.02 27.75
CA GLU A 446 -20.06 -16.04 27.22
C GLU A 446 -20.76 -14.68 27.36
N ASP A 447 -21.78 -14.50 26.53
CA ASP A 447 -22.69 -13.37 26.58
C ASP A 447 -23.58 -13.47 27.84
N TYR A 448 -23.75 -12.39 28.59
CA TYR A 448 -24.47 -12.40 29.87
C TYR A 448 -25.40 -11.19 30.05
N SER A 449 -26.48 -11.35 30.81
CA SER A 449 -27.41 -10.26 31.12
C SER A 449 -27.10 -9.65 32.48
N PRO A 450 -26.85 -8.33 32.57
CA PRO A 450 -26.62 -7.66 33.85
C PRO A 450 -27.92 -7.63 34.67
N GLN A 451 -27.81 -7.88 35.98
CA GLN A 451 -28.96 -7.87 36.91
C GLN A 451 -29.70 -6.52 36.98
N GLN A 452 -29.05 -5.42 36.56
CA GLN A 452 -29.57 -4.06 36.66
C GLN A 452 -30.28 -3.54 35.39
N GLN A 453 -30.20 -4.25 34.26
CA GLN A 453 -30.81 -3.83 32.98
C GLN A 453 -31.45 -5.06 32.29
N ALA A 454 -32.71 -5.34 32.63
CA ALA A 454 -33.46 -6.45 32.06
C ALA A 454 -33.65 -6.27 30.54
N GLY A 455 -33.24 -7.26 29.75
CA GLY A 455 -33.42 -7.30 28.29
C GLY A 455 -32.16 -6.99 27.46
N GLU A 456 -31.04 -6.69 28.09
CA GLU A 456 -29.77 -6.46 27.39
C GLU A 456 -28.77 -7.60 27.60
N THR A 457 -28.02 -7.91 26.55
CA THR A 457 -26.95 -8.90 26.58
C THR A 457 -25.61 -8.18 26.42
N LEU A 458 -24.73 -8.35 27.40
CA LEU A 458 -23.38 -7.80 27.42
C LEU A 458 -22.36 -8.86 27.04
N LYS A 459 -21.22 -8.40 26.53
CA LYS A 459 -20.05 -9.22 26.24
C LYS A 459 -18.80 -8.60 26.83
N LEU A 460 -17.96 -9.45 27.42
CA LEU A 460 -16.67 -9.08 27.98
C LEU A 460 -15.59 -9.08 26.89
N PHE A 461 -14.81 -8.01 26.87
CA PHE A 461 -13.65 -7.82 26.01
C PHE A 461 -12.43 -7.55 26.89
N VAL A 462 -11.32 -8.23 26.61
CA VAL A 462 -10.08 -8.12 27.38
C VAL A 462 -8.91 -7.74 26.49
N ARG A 463 -7.99 -6.93 27.02
CA ARG A 463 -6.73 -6.55 26.39
C ARG A 463 -5.60 -6.82 27.38
N GLY A 464 -4.65 -7.68 26.99
CA GLY A 464 -3.46 -8.00 27.78
C GLY A 464 -2.46 -6.83 27.85
N PRO A 465 -1.46 -6.90 28.74
CA PRO A 465 -0.43 -5.87 28.82
C PRO A 465 0.38 -5.86 27.52
N GLN A 466 0.63 -4.68 26.96
CA GLN A 466 1.56 -4.55 25.83
C GLN A 466 2.97 -4.36 26.39
N GLU A 467 3.85 -5.35 26.24
CA GLU A 467 5.27 -5.12 26.50
C GLU A 467 5.77 -4.02 25.55
N ASN A 468 6.41 -3.01 26.15
CA ASN A 468 6.97 -1.87 25.46
C ASN A 468 7.98 -2.38 24.40
N LYS A 469 7.61 -2.48 23.13
CA LYS A 469 8.56 -2.60 22.02
C LYS A 469 9.25 -1.25 21.81
N SER A 470 9.99 -0.80 22.81
CA SER A 470 10.94 0.30 22.69
C SER A 470 12.29 -0.27 22.25
N THR A 471 12.39 -0.61 20.96
CA THR A 471 13.59 -0.54 20.10
C THR A 471 13.22 -1.11 18.74
N MET A 472 12.98 -0.23 17.77
CA MET A 472 13.28 -0.36 16.32
C MET A 472 12.25 0.43 15.50
N SER A 473 12.58 1.70 15.23
CA SER A 473 12.55 2.32 13.88
C SER A 473 12.60 3.85 13.99
N ASP A 474 13.79 4.38 14.24
CA ASP A 474 14.10 5.82 14.12
C ASP A 474 14.61 6.17 12.70
N GLU A 475 14.32 5.36 11.68
CA GLU A 475 14.69 5.65 10.30
C GLU A 475 13.49 5.49 9.36
N ALA A 476 12.65 6.50 9.33
CA ALA A 476 11.77 6.80 8.18
C ALA A 476 11.36 8.27 8.22
N ARG A 477 12.34 9.17 8.14
CA ARG A 477 12.16 10.54 7.67
C ARG A 477 13.28 10.88 6.69
N LEU A 478 13.01 10.59 5.42
CA LEU A 478 13.48 11.33 4.25
C LEU A 478 12.46 11.13 3.13
#